data_AF-A0A2N2IS38-F1
#
_entry.id   AF-A0A2N2IS38-F1
#
_cell.length_a   1.000
_cell.length_b   1.000
_cell.length_c   1.000
_cell.angle_alpha   90.00
_cell.angle_beta   90.00
_cell.angle_gamma   90.00
#
_symmetry.space_group_name_H-M   'P 1'
#
loop_
_entity.id
_entity.type
_entity.pdbx_description
1 polymer ?
#
loop_
_entity_poly.entity_id
_entity_poly.type
_entity_poly.pdbx_seq_one_letter_code
_entity_poly.pdbx_strand_id
1 'polypeptide(L)'
;MKNRRSRLIMPLLLALTFSACTGDPGRENTTGDAGDVDNIDDAGDAGNVNNQIDPTEALYPRDRVLEVTLVMSPADWAALRAQPRPTDAAKTTCSRQPTEPGYTYFPATITIDGLTVANVGVRKKGNLGSASSARPGLRVKPHEYVPGQRIAGLSALTLNNNHQDDTLVSQCLGYELFRSAGLPASRCAFAHVTVNGEDLGIYSNVETIREEMLARHFTDPTGRLYESGGDFVPGGTGGFEPKVDETAPDCSDLTPVVTALAAPDAELATRLGAVLDLPRFFRFWAMEVVTDHWDGYANNRNNFFIYHDPTSDQMHFLPWGIDALFSGRQRSTRPLSVFACGALAWRLYDVPDTRAMYLAALRDVLDNVWDAPVLLAELDRLEALLRPLADPAGTGEFSAR
;
A
#
# COMPACT_ATOMS: atom_id res chain seq x y z
N MET A 1 -22.87 9.79 9.67
CA MET A 1 -21.60 10.43 10.11
C MET A 1 -21.32 10.37 11.61
N LYS A 2 -22.21 10.78 12.53
CA LYS A 2 -21.85 10.95 13.97
C LYS A 2 -21.26 9.72 14.69
N ASN A 3 -21.63 8.48 14.32
CA ASN A 3 -21.12 7.27 15.00
C ASN A 3 -19.93 6.57 14.31
N ARG A 4 -19.58 6.93 13.06
CA ARG A 4 -18.41 6.38 12.35
C ARG A 4 -17.27 7.38 12.16
N ARG A 5 -17.57 8.69 12.11
CA ARG A 5 -16.54 9.74 12.25
C ARG A 5 -15.71 9.52 13.52
N SER A 6 -16.34 9.12 14.62
CA SER A 6 -15.63 8.80 15.87
C SER A 6 -14.62 7.65 15.73
N ARG A 7 -14.74 6.72 14.77
CA ARG A 7 -13.76 5.63 14.63
C ARG A 7 -12.46 6.04 13.94
N LEU A 8 -12.51 7.07 13.09
CA LEU A 8 -11.34 7.63 12.43
C LEU A 8 -10.78 8.86 13.19
N ILE A 9 -11.67 9.70 13.73
CA ILE A 9 -11.32 10.91 14.48
C ILE A 9 -10.74 10.57 15.86
N MET A 10 -11.21 9.51 16.53
CA MET A 10 -10.75 9.18 17.88
C MET A 10 -9.30 8.69 17.93
N PRO A 11 -8.77 7.87 16.98
CA PRO A 11 -7.33 7.65 16.88
C PRO A 11 -6.56 8.88 16.35
N LEU A 12 -7.14 9.71 15.47
CA LEU A 12 -6.51 10.95 14.98
C LEU A 12 -6.25 11.97 16.10
N LEU A 13 -7.16 12.06 17.09
CA LEU A 13 -7.03 12.95 18.25
C LEU A 13 -6.25 12.36 19.43
N LEU A 14 -5.99 11.05 19.48
CA LEU A 14 -5.35 10.40 20.65
C LEU A 14 -3.81 10.43 20.63
N ALA A 15 -3.20 11.03 19.62
CA ALA A 15 -1.76 11.26 19.57
C ALA A 15 -1.45 12.66 20.11
N LEU A 16 -1.46 12.86 21.44
CA LEU A 16 -0.71 13.90 22.17
C LEU A 16 -1.15 13.96 23.65
N THR A 17 -0.50 13.17 24.51
CA THR A 17 -0.18 13.63 25.88
C THR A 17 1.21 13.12 26.27
N PHE A 18 2.25 13.83 25.83
CA PHE A 18 3.53 13.77 26.53
C PHE A 18 3.43 14.67 27.76
N SER A 19 3.41 14.06 28.94
CA SER A 19 3.57 14.79 30.20
C SER A 19 5.00 15.32 30.28
N ALA A 20 5.16 16.63 30.22
CA ALA A 20 6.42 17.32 30.33
C ALA A 20 6.96 17.23 31.77
N CYS A 21 8.18 16.71 31.92
CA CYS A 21 8.99 17.01 33.10
C CYS A 21 9.80 18.27 32.81
N THR A 22 9.51 19.29 33.61
CA THR A 22 10.04 20.65 33.59
C THR A 22 11.55 20.74 33.85
N GLY A 23 12.19 21.70 33.18
CA GLY A 23 13.50 22.23 33.56
C GLY A 23 13.99 23.30 32.58
N ASP A 24 13.60 24.56 32.84
CA ASP A 24 14.28 25.76 32.33
C ASP A 24 14.89 26.51 33.53
N PRO A 25 16.01 27.24 33.38
CA PRO A 25 15.86 28.67 33.13
C PRO A 25 16.91 29.32 32.19
N GLY A 26 16.41 30.13 31.24
CA GLY A 26 17.02 31.37 30.71
C GLY A 26 17.87 31.21 29.44
N ARG A 27 17.79 32.09 28.43
CA ARG A 27 17.62 33.56 28.50
C ARG A 27 17.35 34.18 27.11
N GLU A 28 16.61 35.30 27.12
CA GLU A 28 16.61 36.48 26.23
C GLU A 28 16.04 36.46 24.78
N ASN A 29 14.95 37.25 24.64
CA ASN A 29 14.29 37.79 23.46
C ASN A 29 15.20 38.64 22.56
N THR A 30 15.00 38.50 21.24
CA THR A 30 14.92 39.66 20.33
C THR A 30 13.85 39.42 19.26
N THR A 31 12.98 40.41 19.13
CA THR A 31 11.84 40.56 18.21
C THR A 31 12.25 40.91 16.78
N GLY A 32 11.43 40.48 15.80
CA GLY A 32 11.41 40.98 14.42
C GLY A 32 10.66 39.98 13.54
N ASP A 33 9.33 40.04 13.49
CA ASP A 33 8.49 40.82 12.55
C ASP A 33 7.94 39.89 11.46
N ALA A 34 6.65 40.08 11.20
CA ALA A 34 5.79 39.20 10.44
C ALA A 34 6.00 39.35 8.93
N GLY A 35 5.90 38.24 8.22
CA GLY A 35 5.75 38.20 6.78
C GLY A 35 4.88 37.01 6.39
N ASP A 36 3.67 37.32 5.92
CA ASP A 36 2.73 36.41 5.30
C ASP A 36 3.40 35.51 4.24
N VAL A 37 3.05 34.23 4.26
CA VAL A 37 3.15 33.35 3.08
C VAL A 37 1.88 32.52 3.00
N ASP A 38 0.90 33.08 2.30
CA ASP A 38 -0.11 32.33 1.57
C ASP A 38 0.55 31.47 0.47
N ASN A 39 -0.16 30.41 0.09
CA ASN A 39 0.08 29.43 -0.99
C ASN A 39 0.89 28.18 -0.63
N ILE A 40 0.16 27.18 -0.12
CA ILE A 40 0.46 25.76 -0.39
C ILE A 40 -0.02 25.48 -1.83
N ASP A 41 0.80 25.85 -2.81
CA ASP A 41 0.72 25.32 -4.16
C ASP A 41 1.79 24.22 -4.30
N ASP A 42 1.32 23.02 -4.63
CA ASP A 42 2.04 21.92 -5.28
C ASP A 42 3.40 21.54 -4.67
N ALA A 43 3.36 20.62 -3.69
CA ALA A 43 4.56 19.92 -3.22
C ALA A 43 5.14 19.11 -4.39
N GLY A 44 6.15 19.71 -5.02
CA GLY A 44 6.84 19.22 -6.19
C GLY A 44 7.26 17.76 -6.09
N ASP A 45 6.79 17.02 -7.07
CA ASP A 45 7.39 15.83 -7.68
C ASP A 45 8.90 15.76 -7.46
N ALA A 46 9.32 14.84 -6.60
CA ALA A 46 10.71 14.54 -6.36
C ALA A 46 11.31 13.85 -7.60
N GLY A 47 11.74 14.66 -8.57
CA GLY A 47 12.72 14.30 -9.58
C GLY A 47 12.28 13.24 -10.58
N ASN A 48 11.34 13.57 -11.46
CA ASN A 48 11.01 12.75 -12.62
C ASN A 48 12.19 12.73 -13.63
N VAL A 49 12.95 11.64 -13.61
CA VAL A 49 13.86 11.22 -14.71
C VAL A 49 13.03 10.68 -15.87
N ASN A 50 12.29 11.58 -16.53
CA ASN A 50 11.87 11.58 -17.94
C ASN A 50 10.58 12.41 -18.05
N ASN A 51 10.64 13.51 -18.80
CA ASN A 51 9.52 14.38 -19.12
C ASN A 51 8.51 13.71 -20.09
N GLN A 52 8.31 12.39 -19.98
CA GLN A 52 7.27 11.64 -20.66
C GLN A 52 6.00 11.72 -19.82
N ILE A 53 4.90 12.13 -20.45
CA ILE A 53 3.56 12.05 -19.87
C ILE A 53 3.33 10.59 -19.48
N ASP A 54 3.13 10.31 -18.19
CA ASP A 54 2.76 8.98 -17.72
C ASP A 54 1.33 8.66 -18.22
N PRO A 55 1.15 7.80 -19.23
CA PRO A 55 -0.15 7.55 -19.81
C PRO A 55 -1.11 6.85 -18.84
N THR A 56 -0.58 6.30 -17.75
CA THR A 56 -1.35 5.56 -16.74
C THR A 56 -1.96 6.49 -15.68
N GLU A 57 -1.52 7.76 -15.61
CA GLU A 57 -2.01 8.75 -14.66
C GLU A 57 -3.52 9.00 -14.76
N ALA A 58 -4.06 8.97 -15.97
CA ALA A 58 -5.48 9.14 -16.22
C ALA A 58 -6.36 8.05 -15.56
N LEU A 59 -5.76 6.92 -15.15
CA LEU A 59 -6.44 5.84 -14.42
C LEU A 59 -6.36 5.99 -12.90
N TYR A 60 -5.75 7.06 -12.39
CA TYR A 60 -5.66 7.35 -10.97
C TYR A 60 -6.11 8.78 -10.60
N PRO A 61 -7.26 9.27 -11.09
CA PRO A 61 -7.73 10.61 -10.77
C PRO A 61 -8.09 10.72 -9.28
N ARG A 62 -7.85 11.90 -8.71
CA ARG A 62 -8.20 12.21 -7.31
C ARG A 62 -9.57 12.87 -7.15
N ASP A 63 -10.05 13.52 -8.20
CA ASP A 63 -11.18 14.45 -8.20
C ASP A 63 -12.48 13.85 -8.76
N ARG A 64 -12.41 12.63 -9.33
CA ARG A 64 -13.56 11.91 -9.86
C ARG A 64 -13.47 10.40 -9.59
N VAL A 65 -14.62 9.74 -9.73
CA VAL A 65 -14.72 8.28 -9.71
C VAL A 65 -14.68 7.77 -11.15
N LEU A 66 -13.88 6.73 -11.41
CA LEU A 66 -13.83 6.06 -12.70
C LEU A 66 -15.08 5.21 -12.92
N GLU A 67 -15.63 5.22 -14.13
CA GLU A 67 -16.69 4.29 -14.51
C GLU A 67 -16.09 3.06 -15.18
N VAL A 68 -16.16 1.91 -14.50
CA VAL A 68 -15.58 0.65 -14.96
C VAL A 68 -16.69 -0.35 -15.25
N THR A 69 -16.87 -0.69 -16.52
CA THR A 69 -17.82 -1.73 -16.95
C THR A 69 -17.07 -2.96 -17.44
N LEU A 70 -17.45 -4.13 -16.94
CA LEU A 70 -16.99 -5.43 -17.40
C LEU A 70 -18.16 -6.18 -18.05
N VAL A 71 -17.91 -6.74 -19.24
CA VAL A 71 -18.83 -7.64 -19.93
C VAL A 71 -18.14 -8.98 -20.17
N MET A 72 -18.74 -10.05 -19.67
CA MET A 72 -18.23 -11.42 -19.80
C MET A 72 -19.36 -12.44 -19.82
N SER A 73 -19.07 -13.70 -20.16
CA SER A 73 -20.06 -14.78 -20.10
C SER A 73 -20.71 -14.86 -18.71
N PRO A 74 -22.05 -14.93 -18.60
CA PRO A 74 -22.71 -15.13 -17.29
C PRO A 74 -22.25 -16.39 -16.56
N ALA A 75 -21.91 -17.46 -17.30
CA ALA A 75 -21.38 -18.68 -16.72
C ALA A 75 -19.98 -18.47 -16.12
N ASP A 76 -19.12 -17.73 -16.82
CA ASP A 76 -17.77 -17.40 -16.34
C ASP A 76 -17.83 -16.46 -15.14
N TRP A 77 -18.75 -15.49 -15.13
CA TRP A 77 -18.97 -14.62 -13.97
C TRP A 77 -19.42 -15.41 -12.74
N ALA A 78 -20.35 -16.35 -12.91
CA ALA A 78 -20.79 -17.23 -11.84
C ALA A 78 -19.64 -18.11 -11.33
N ALA A 79 -18.84 -18.69 -12.23
CA ALA A 79 -17.68 -19.50 -11.88
C ALA A 79 -16.64 -18.69 -11.11
N LEU A 80 -16.25 -17.51 -11.62
CA LEU A 80 -15.30 -16.59 -10.97
C LEU A 80 -15.72 -16.28 -9.55
N ARG A 81 -16.98 -15.86 -9.34
CA ARG A 81 -17.49 -15.52 -8.01
C ARG A 81 -17.48 -16.70 -7.05
N ALA A 82 -17.85 -17.88 -7.54
CA ALA A 82 -17.94 -19.10 -6.75
C ALA A 82 -16.57 -19.72 -6.41
N GLN A 83 -15.47 -19.30 -7.04
CA GLN A 83 -14.15 -19.87 -6.75
C GLN A 83 -13.79 -19.71 -5.27
N PRO A 84 -13.46 -20.82 -4.58
CA PRO A 84 -13.00 -20.78 -3.20
C PRO A 84 -11.65 -20.06 -3.14
N ARG A 85 -11.29 -19.59 -1.95
CA ARG A 85 -9.96 -19.04 -1.68
C ARG A 85 -8.89 -20.12 -1.96
N PRO A 86 -7.90 -19.85 -2.83
CA PRO A 86 -6.75 -20.72 -3.01
C PRO A 86 -6.01 -20.89 -1.68
N THR A 87 -5.45 -22.08 -1.46
CA THR A 87 -4.59 -22.32 -0.31
C THR A 87 -3.21 -21.68 -0.53
N ASP A 88 -2.38 -21.67 0.49
CA ASP A 88 -0.99 -21.22 0.34
C ASP A 88 -0.19 -22.13 -0.61
N ALA A 89 -0.66 -23.35 -0.86
CA ALA A 89 -0.06 -24.27 -1.82
C ALA A 89 -0.13 -23.76 -3.27
N ALA A 90 -1.03 -22.81 -3.56
CA ALA A 90 -1.20 -22.19 -4.87
C ALA A 90 -0.21 -21.04 -5.17
N LYS A 91 0.65 -20.69 -4.20
CA LYS A 91 1.62 -19.61 -4.34
C LYS A 91 2.99 -20.15 -4.74
N THR A 92 3.64 -19.47 -5.68
CA THR A 92 5.10 -19.53 -5.83
C THR A 92 5.74 -18.78 -4.67
N THR A 93 6.74 -19.39 -4.05
CA THR A 93 7.61 -18.76 -3.06
C THR A 93 9.07 -19.00 -3.44
N CYS A 94 9.98 -18.28 -2.79
CA CYS A 94 11.42 -18.46 -2.95
C CYS A 94 11.93 -19.88 -2.63
N SER A 95 11.16 -20.69 -1.90
CA SER A 95 11.52 -22.07 -1.53
C SER A 95 10.66 -23.14 -2.20
N ARG A 96 9.58 -22.78 -2.89
CA ARG A 96 8.58 -23.75 -3.34
C ARG A 96 7.75 -23.24 -4.53
N GLN A 97 7.61 -24.11 -5.54
CA GLN A 97 6.66 -23.95 -6.65
C GLN A 97 5.22 -24.35 -6.24
N PRO A 98 4.18 -23.80 -6.88
CA PRO A 98 2.80 -24.09 -6.52
C PRO A 98 2.46 -25.55 -6.84
N THR A 99 1.70 -26.19 -5.95
CA THR A 99 1.18 -27.56 -6.14
C THR A 99 -0.32 -27.61 -6.35
N GLU A 100 -0.98 -26.45 -6.23
CA GLU A 100 -2.40 -26.25 -6.47
C GLU A 100 -2.60 -25.05 -7.41
N PRO A 101 -3.69 -25.00 -8.19
CA PRO A 101 -3.98 -23.84 -9.02
C PRO A 101 -4.41 -22.63 -8.16
N GLY A 102 -4.01 -21.44 -8.60
CA GLY A 102 -4.58 -20.19 -8.10
C GLY A 102 -5.95 -19.89 -8.71
N TYR A 103 -6.43 -18.67 -8.50
CA TYR A 103 -7.63 -18.17 -9.18
C TYR A 103 -7.47 -18.18 -10.71
N THR A 104 -8.53 -18.58 -11.41
CA THR A 104 -8.55 -18.66 -12.88
C THR A 104 -8.90 -17.31 -13.48
N TYR A 105 -8.24 -16.94 -14.59
CA TYR A 105 -8.67 -15.84 -15.44
C TYR A 105 -9.76 -16.29 -16.41
N PHE A 106 -10.74 -15.43 -16.63
CA PHE A 106 -11.82 -15.59 -17.60
C PHE A 106 -11.81 -14.43 -18.60
N PRO A 107 -12.17 -14.67 -19.87
CA PRO A 107 -12.23 -13.63 -20.88
C PRO A 107 -13.35 -12.62 -20.59
N ALA A 108 -13.03 -11.34 -20.74
CA ALA A 108 -13.99 -10.24 -20.64
C ALA A 108 -13.65 -9.11 -21.62
N THR A 109 -14.58 -8.19 -21.78
CA THR A 109 -14.34 -6.84 -22.30
C THR A 109 -14.46 -5.86 -21.16
N ILE A 110 -13.47 -4.98 -21.01
CA ILE A 110 -13.49 -3.89 -20.03
C ILE A 110 -13.68 -2.55 -20.74
N THR A 111 -14.45 -1.65 -20.15
CA THR A 111 -14.55 -0.24 -20.54
C THR A 111 -14.29 0.62 -19.33
N ILE A 112 -13.37 1.58 -19.44
CA ILE A 112 -13.03 2.55 -18.39
C ILE A 112 -13.19 3.96 -18.96
N ASP A 113 -14.12 4.76 -18.44
CA ASP A 113 -14.39 6.12 -18.93
C ASP A 113 -14.51 6.19 -20.49
N GLY A 114 -15.11 5.16 -21.10
CA GLY A 114 -15.27 5.04 -22.56
C GLY A 114 -14.11 4.38 -23.32
N LEU A 115 -12.95 4.14 -22.68
CA LEU A 115 -11.86 3.35 -23.26
C LEU A 115 -12.19 1.85 -23.16
N THR A 116 -12.51 1.22 -24.29
CA THR A 116 -12.83 -0.22 -24.35
C THR A 116 -11.64 -1.07 -24.77
N VAL A 117 -11.38 -2.15 -24.03
CA VAL A 117 -10.37 -3.17 -24.35
C VAL A 117 -11.03 -4.55 -24.27
N ALA A 118 -11.02 -5.27 -25.39
CA ALA A 118 -11.60 -6.61 -25.51
C ALA A 118 -10.57 -7.72 -25.23
N ASN A 119 -11.07 -8.90 -24.84
CA ASN A 119 -10.29 -10.11 -24.57
C ASN A 119 -9.26 -9.95 -23.44
N VAL A 120 -9.61 -9.19 -22.41
CA VAL A 120 -8.82 -9.12 -21.17
C VAL A 120 -9.10 -10.34 -20.31
N GLY A 121 -8.12 -10.75 -19.50
CA GLY A 121 -8.34 -11.74 -18.44
C GLY A 121 -8.83 -11.08 -17.17
N VAL A 122 -9.93 -11.55 -16.60
CA VAL A 122 -10.46 -11.13 -15.29
C VAL A 122 -10.45 -12.31 -14.34
N ARG A 123 -9.92 -12.14 -13.13
CA ARG A 123 -10.00 -13.14 -12.07
C ARG A 123 -10.43 -12.55 -10.75
N LYS A 124 -10.93 -13.42 -9.88
CA LYS A 124 -11.13 -13.11 -8.46
C LYS A 124 -9.80 -12.76 -7.80
N LYS A 125 -9.87 -11.81 -6.87
CA LYS A 125 -8.81 -11.40 -5.95
C LYS A 125 -9.40 -11.36 -4.55
N GLY A 126 -8.60 -11.79 -3.58
CA GLY A 126 -8.93 -11.76 -2.17
C GLY A 126 -8.25 -12.90 -1.43
N ASN A 127 -8.09 -12.72 -0.13
CA ASN A 127 -7.65 -13.77 0.79
C ASN A 127 -8.60 -13.81 1.99
N LEU A 128 -8.19 -14.37 3.14
CA LEU A 128 -9.05 -14.63 4.31
C LEU A 128 -10.00 -13.49 4.72
N GLY A 129 -9.57 -12.22 4.62
CA GLY A 129 -10.40 -11.08 5.02
C GLY A 129 -11.16 -10.36 3.89
N SER A 130 -10.74 -10.53 2.63
CA SER A 130 -11.29 -9.78 1.48
C SER A 130 -12.01 -10.65 0.45
N ALA A 131 -11.95 -11.97 0.58
CA ALA A 131 -12.66 -12.89 -0.30
C ALA A 131 -14.18 -12.76 -0.12
N SER A 132 -14.88 -12.42 -1.21
CA SER A 132 -16.34 -12.35 -1.25
C SER A 132 -16.85 -12.97 -2.55
N SER A 133 -17.94 -13.71 -2.47
CA SER A 133 -18.63 -14.26 -3.64
C SER A 133 -19.74 -13.34 -4.14
N ALA A 134 -20.28 -12.46 -3.28
CA ALA A 134 -21.24 -11.45 -3.70
C ALA A 134 -20.54 -10.30 -4.44
N ARG A 135 -19.39 -9.87 -3.90
CA ARG A 135 -18.66 -8.68 -4.32
C ARG A 135 -17.15 -8.97 -4.36
N PRO A 136 -16.68 -9.79 -5.33
CA PRO A 136 -15.27 -10.17 -5.37
C PRO A 136 -14.38 -8.95 -5.63
N GLY A 137 -13.18 -8.92 -5.03
CA GLY A 137 -12.09 -8.13 -5.58
C GLY A 137 -11.72 -8.68 -6.96
N LEU A 138 -11.29 -7.81 -7.87
CA LEU A 138 -11.00 -8.20 -9.25
C LEU A 138 -9.57 -7.80 -9.61
N ARG A 139 -8.89 -8.68 -10.34
CA ARG A 139 -7.65 -8.34 -11.05
C ARG A 139 -7.88 -8.53 -12.54
N VAL A 140 -7.53 -7.51 -13.31
CA VAL A 140 -7.63 -7.51 -14.77
C VAL A 140 -6.23 -7.57 -15.35
N LYS A 141 -6.00 -8.49 -16.26
CA LYS A 141 -4.74 -8.68 -16.99
C LYS A 141 -5.04 -8.61 -18.49
N PRO A 142 -4.84 -7.45 -19.15
CA PRO A 142 -5.16 -7.29 -20.56
C PRO A 142 -4.43 -8.29 -21.46
N HIS A 143 -3.18 -8.62 -21.13
CA HIS A 143 -2.35 -9.52 -21.92
C HIS A 143 -2.52 -11.01 -21.60
N GLU A 144 -3.58 -11.41 -20.91
CA GLU A 144 -3.82 -12.82 -20.60
C GLU A 144 -4.10 -13.66 -21.86
N TYR A 145 -4.91 -13.13 -22.77
CA TYR A 145 -5.28 -13.82 -24.02
C TYR A 145 -4.73 -13.14 -25.28
N VAL A 146 -4.24 -11.90 -25.16
CA VAL A 146 -3.64 -11.14 -26.26
C VAL A 146 -2.25 -10.66 -25.84
N PRO A 147 -1.17 -11.34 -26.24
CA PRO A 147 0.20 -10.98 -25.83
C PRO A 147 0.52 -9.51 -26.06
N GLY A 148 1.12 -8.85 -25.06
CA GLY A 148 1.50 -7.45 -25.13
C GLY A 148 0.36 -6.42 -24.97
N GLN A 149 -0.91 -6.84 -24.86
CA GLN A 149 -2.02 -5.90 -24.68
C GLN A 149 -1.92 -5.15 -23.34
N ARG A 150 -2.27 -3.85 -23.36
CA ARG A 150 -2.23 -2.92 -22.22
C ARG A 150 -3.54 -2.15 -22.12
N ILE A 151 -3.84 -1.62 -20.93
CA ILE A 151 -4.93 -0.66 -20.70
C ILE A 151 -4.30 0.68 -20.32
N ALA A 152 -4.33 1.65 -21.23
CA ALA A 152 -3.64 2.94 -21.09
C ALA A 152 -2.18 2.80 -20.59
N GLY A 153 -1.46 1.80 -21.09
CA GLY A 153 -0.08 1.50 -20.69
C GLY A 153 0.07 0.44 -19.59
N LEU A 154 -0.96 0.16 -18.79
CA LEU A 154 -0.87 -0.79 -17.68
C LEU A 154 -0.92 -2.26 -18.11
N SER A 155 -0.03 -3.07 -17.54
CA SER A 155 -0.03 -4.53 -17.63
C SER A 155 -1.09 -5.21 -16.74
N ALA A 156 -1.60 -4.52 -15.72
CA ALA A 156 -2.64 -5.03 -14.83
C ALA A 156 -3.42 -3.91 -14.14
N LEU A 157 -4.69 -4.17 -13.83
CA LEU A 157 -5.51 -3.36 -12.93
C LEU A 157 -5.91 -4.17 -11.70
N THR A 158 -5.96 -3.50 -10.54
CA THR A 158 -6.40 -4.11 -9.27
C THR A 158 -7.57 -3.32 -8.72
N LEU A 159 -8.75 -3.93 -8.74
CA LEU A 159 -9.99 -3.37 -8.20
C LEU A 159 -10.28 -4.06 -6.87
N ASN A 160 -9.96 -3.41 -5.76
CA ASN A 160 -10.24 -3.92 -4.42
C ASN A 160 -11.69 -3.61 -4.04
N ASN A 161 -12.38 -4.63 -3.52
CA ASN A 161 -13.79 -4.56 -3.13
C ASN A 161 -14.03 -3.85 -1.80
N ASN A 162 -13.01 -3.27 -1.15
CA ASN A 162 -13.13 -2.57 0.12
C ASN A 162 -13.85 -3.34 1.24
N HIS A 163 -13.86 -4.68 1.19
CA HIS A 163 -14.68 -5.51 2.10
C HIS A 163 -14.28 -5.34 3.59
N GLN A 164 -13.01 -5.03 3.86
CA GLN A 164 -12.51 -4.79 5.22
C GLN A 164 -12.35 -3.31 5.56
N ASP A 165 -12.56 -2.43 4.58
CA ASP A 165 -12.49 -0.99 4.77
C ASP A 165 -13.89 -0.45 5.07
N ASP A 166 -14.19 -0.31 6.36
CA ASP A 166 -15.48 0.21 6.84
C ASP A 166 -15.74 1.69 6.44
N THR A 167 -14.77 2.36 5.82
CA THR A 167 -14.79 3.76 5.42
C THR A 167 -14.72 3.97 3.90
N LEU A 168 -14.39 2.93 3.13
CA LEU A 168 -14.03 2.95 1.70
C LEU A 168 -12.76 3.76 1.34
N VAL A 169 -12.32 4.69 2.17
CA VAL A 169 -11.28 5.68 1.82
C VAL A 169 -9.91 5.39 2.41
N SER A 170 -9.81 4.47 3.36
CA SER A 170 -8.60 4.19 4.15
C SER A 170 -7.41 3.85 3.26
N GLN A 171 -7.66 3.02 2.24
CA GLN A 171 -6.62 2.58 1.31
C GLN A 171 -6.05 3.73 0.46
N CYS A 172 -6.90 4.56 -0.15
CA CYS A 172 -6.41 5.65 -0.99
C CYS A 172 -5.73 6.75 -0.17
N LEU A 173 -6.29 7.11 0.98
CA LEU A 173 -5.67 8.05 1.91
C LEU A 173 -4.32 7.53 2.41
N GLY A 174 -4.25 6.25 2.77
CA GLY A 174 -3.02 5.60 3.20
C GLY A 174 -1.92 5.68 2.15
N TYR A 175 -2.22 5.28 0.91
CA TYR A 175 -1.21 5.30 -0.15
C TYR A 175 -0.73 6.72 -0.44
N GLU A 176 -1.63 7.70 -0.39
CA GLU A 176 -1.24 9.11 -0.49
C GLU A 176 -0.30 9.53 0.62
N LEU A 177 -0.62 9.25 1.87
CA LEU A 177 0.23 9.56 3.02
C LEU A 177 1.63 8.93 2.90
N PHE A 178 1.73 7.68 2.45
CA PHE A 178 3.04 7.05 2.21
C PHE A 178 3.81 7.78 1.09
N ARG A 179 3.16 8.21 0.01
CA ARG A 179 3.81 9.02 -1.04
C ARG A 179 4.23 10.40 -0.53
N SER A 180 3.39 11.08 0.26
CA SER A 180 3.73 12.36 0.89
C SER A 180 4.88 12.23 1.89
N ALA A 181 5.09 11.03 2.44
CA ALA A 181 6.28 10.68 3.22
C ALA A 181 7.52 10.36 2.35
N GLY A 182 7.48 10.59 1.03
CA GLY A 182 8.59 10.31 0.12
C GLY A 182 8.90 8.81 -0.06
N LEU A 183 7.93 7.93 0.24
CA LEU A 183 8.07 6.49 0.09
C LEU A 183 7.48 6.02 -1.25
N PRO A 184 8.11 5.02 -1.91
CA PRO A 184 7.57 4.39 -3.11
C PRO A 184 6.27 3.66 -2.76
N ALA A 185 5.14 4.24 -3.16
CA ALA A 185 3.81 3.71 -2.88
C ALA A 185 2.89 3.83 -4.10
N SER A 186 1.97 2.88 -4.21
CA SER A 186 0.99 2.81 -5.29
C SER A 186 0.14 4.07 -5.35
N ARG A 187 -0.32 4.45 -6.54
CA ARG A 187 -1.48 5.35 -6.68
C ARG A 187 -2.78 4.60 -6.36
N CYS A 188 -3.81 5.36 -6.01
CA CYS A 188 -5.14 4.84 -5.71
C CYS A 188 -6.19 5.83 -6.18
N ALA A 189 -7.21 5.33 -6.85
CA ALA A 189 -8.41 6.09 -7.22
C ALA A 189 -9.65 5.25 -6.94
N PHE A 190 -10.82 5.89 -6.97
CA PHE A 190 -12.09 5.19 -6.80
C PHE A 190 -12.67 4.80 -8.16
N ALA A 191 -13.29 3.63 -8.21
CA ALA A 191 -13.97 3.14 -9.39
C ALA A 191 -15.38 2.66 -9.02
N HIS A 192 -16.38 3.09 -9.78
CA HIS A 192 -17.70 2.50 -9.77
C HIS A 192 -17.71 1.34 -10.76
N VAL A 193 -18.00 0.13 -10.26
CA VAL A 193 -17.81 -1.11 -11.03
C VAL A 193 -19.16 -1.75 -11.35
N THR A 194 -19.42 -1.98 -12.64
CA THR A 194 -20.55 -2.75 -13.13
C THR A 194 -20.08 -4.00 -13.88
N VAL A 195 -20.69 -5.17 -13.62
CA VAL A 195 -20.39 -6.41 -14.35
C VAL A 195 -21.68 -6.95 -14.97
N ASN A 196 -21.72 -7.10 -16.31
CA ASN A 196 -22.91 -7.58 -17.03
C ASN A 196 -24.19 -6.78 -16.73
N GLY A 197 -24.06 -5.47 -16.46
CA GLY A 197 -25.16 -4.59 -16.08
C GLY A 197 -25.55 -4.65 -14.59
N GLU A 198 -24.93 -5.52 -13.80
CA GLU A 198 -25.09 -5.57 -12.35
C GLU A 198 -24.12 -4.59 -11.68
N ASP A 199 -24.66 -3.66 -10.90
CA ASP A 199 -23.90 -2.68 -10.11
C ASP A 199 -23.25 -3.35 -8.89
N LEU A 200 -21.92 -3.26 -8.79
CA LEU A 200 -21.14 -3.76 -7.66
C LEU A 200 -20.65 -2.63 -6.74
N GLY A 201 -20.98 -1.37 -7.00
CA GLY A 201 -20.65 -0.20 -6.20
C GLY A 201 -19.20 0.25 -6.30
N ILE A 202 -18.71 0.92 -5.24
CA ILE A 202 -17.42 1.62 -5.21
C ILE A 202 -16.25 0.72 -4.80
N TYR A 203 -15.31 0.53 -5.70
CA TYR A 203 -14.04 -0.17 -5.52
C TYR A 203 -12.89 0.83 -5.38
N SER A 204 -11.79 0.39 -4.76
CA SER A 204 -10.50 1.07 -4.84
C SER A 204 -9.70 0.50 -6.03
N ASN A 205 -9.47 1.32 -7.05
CA ASN A 205 -8.52 1.04 -8.13
C ASN A 205 -7.10 1.35 -7.64
N VAL A 206 -6.37 0.30 -7.27
CA VAL A 206 -5.01 0.41 -6.74
C VAL A 206 -4.01 0.10 -7.84
N GLU A 207 -3.01 0.95 -7.98
CA GLU A 207 -1.88 0.71 -8.87
C GLU A 207 -1.13 -0.55 -8.45
N THR A 208 -1.06 -1.52 -9.36
CA THR A 208 -0.41 -2.80 -9.07
C THR A 208 1.09 -2.59 -9.02
N ILE A 209 1.77 -3.06 -7.97
CA ILE A 209 3.23 -3.01 -7.88
C ILE A 209 3.81 -3.96 -8.93
N ARG A 210 4.22 -3.36 -10.05
CA ARG A 210 4.84 -3.93 -11.25
C ARG A 210 5.76 -2.87 -11.85
N GLU A 211 6.44 -3.22 -12.94
CA GLU A 211 7.40 -2.36 -13.65
C GLU A 211 6.87 -0.95 -13.89
N GLU A 212 5.59 -0.77 -14.26
CA GLU A 212 5.02 0.56 -14.50
C GLU A 212 4.98 1.45 -13.24
N MET A 213 4.69 0.86 -12.08
CA MET A 213 4.69 1.57 -10.80
C MET A 213 6.13 1.85 -10.35
N LEU A 214 7.03 0.88 -10.52
CA LEU A 214 8.44 1.01 -10.16
C LEU A 214 9.13 2.10 -10.99
N ALA A 215 8.81 2.22 -12.28
CA ALA A 215 9.37 3.23 -13.18
C ALA A 215 9.07 4.68 -12.76
N ARG A 216 8.06 4.91 -11.90
CA ARG A 216 7.78 6.24 -11.34
C ARG A 216 8.69 6.61 -10.18
N HIS A 217 9.34 5.63 -9.55
CA HIS A 217 10.09 5.81 -8.30
C HIS A 217 11.57 5.43 -8.42
N PHE A 218 11.93 4.62 -9.42
CA PHE A 218 13.26 4.06 -9.60
C PHE A 218 13.75 4.27 -11.04
N THR A 219 15.06 4.47 -11.18
CA THR A 219 15.70 4.67 -12.50
C THR A 219 15.65 3.40 -13.34
N ASP A 220 15.91 2.25 -12.71
CA ASP A 220 15.72 0.93 -13.31
C ASP A 220 14.49 0.30 -12.64
N PRO A 221 13.41 -0.04 -13.38
CA PRO A 221 12.23 -0.69 -12.83
C PRO A 221 12.26 -2.22 -12.95
N THR A 222 13.33 -2.81 -13.48
CA THR A 222 13.41 -4.23 -13.88
C THR A 222 14.02 -5.15 -12.83
N GLY A 223 14.46 -4.58 -11.69
CA GLY A 223 14.94 -5.31 -10.53
C GLY A 223 13.99 -6.36 -9.95
N ARG A 224 14.50 -7.15 -9.00
CA ARG A 224 13.73 -8.22 -8.39
C ARG A 224 12.65 -7.67 -7.46
N LEU A 225 11.50 -8.33 -7.45
CA LEU A 225 10.33 -7.90 -6.70
C LEU A 225 9.74 -9.07 -5.92
N TYR A 226 9.51 -8.88 -4.63
CA TYR A 226 9.00 -9.88 -3.71
C TYR A 226 7.76 -9.35 -2.99
N GLU A 227 6.68 -10.13 -2.94
CA GLU A 227 5.55 -9.88 -2.03
C GLU A 227 5.76 -10.63 -0.71
N SER A 228 5.22 -10.07 0.37
CA SER A 228 5.30 -10.60 1.73
C SER A 228 4.87 -12.07 1.82
N GLY A 229 5.52 -12.80 2.71
CA GLY A 229 5.31 -14.23 2.94
C GLY A 229 6.47 -14.87 3.73
N GLY A 230 7.60 -14.17 3.82
CA GLY A 230 8.76 -14.51 4.65
C GLY A 230 9.20 -13.35 5.55
N ASP A 231 10.35 -13.54 6.21
CA ASP A 231 11.02 -12.52 7.03
C ASP A 231 12.55 -12.75 6.98
N PHE A 232 13.33 -11.75 7.40
CA PHE A 232 14.80 -11.75 7.32
C PHE A 232 15.47 -12.49 8.49
N VAL A 233 15.02 -13.71 8.75
CA VAL A 233 15.65 -14.64 9.71
C VAL A 233 16.28 -15.82 8.96
N PRO A 234 17.25 -16.54 9.56
CA PRO A 234 17.78 -17.77 8.95
C PRO A 234 16.67 -18.75 8.55
N GLY A 235 16.59 -19.07 7.26
CA GLY A 235 15.53 -19.92 6.67
C GLY A 235 14.17 -19.24 6.46
N GLY A 236 13.99 -18.00 6.91
CA GLY A 236 12.73 -17.25 6.81
C GLY A 236 12.48 -16.59 5.45
N THR A 237 13.52 -16.39 4.65
CA THR A 237 13.40 -15.76 3.32
C THR A 237 12.69 -16.66 2.30
N GLY A 238 12.62 -17.97 2.55
CA GLY A 238 11.97 -18.92 1.65
C GLY A 238 10.47 -18.70 1.45
N GLY A 239 9.82 -17.94 2.33
CA GLY A 239 8.39 -17.64 2.25
C GLY A 239 8.04 -16.45 1.36
N PHE A 240 9.01 -15.60 0.97
CA PHE A 240 8.74 -14.47 0.08
C PHE A 240 8.24 -14.96 -1.29
N GLU A 241 7.30 -14.22 -1.87
CA GLU A 241 6.72 -14.56 -3.18
C GLU A 241 7.39 -13.72 -4.27
N PRO A 242 8.25 -14.29 -5.13
CA PRO A 242 8.83 -13.56 -6.25
C PRO A 242 7.74 -13.19 -7.27
N LYS A 243 7.85 -12.01 -7.86
CA LYS A 243 6.92 -11.46 -8.87
C LYS A 243 7.57 -11.24 -10.23
N VAL A 244 8.83 -11.62 -10.34
CA VAL A 244 9.64 -11.73 -11.56
C VAL A 244 10.15 -13.19 -11.61
N ASP A 245 10.17 -13.78 -12.80
CA ASP A 245 10.63 -15.17 -13.04
C ASP A 245 10.02 -16.23 -12.10
N GLU A 246 8.69 -16.18 -11.91
CA GLU A 246 7.96 -16.98 -10.92
C GLU A 246 8.11 -18.52 -11.12
N THR A 247 8.55 -19.00 -12.29
CA THR A 247 8.75 -20.44 -12.56
C THR A 247 10.05 -21.01 -11.99
N ALA A 248 11.10 -20.19 -11.89
CA ALA A 248 12.41 -20.60 -11.41
C ALA A 248 13.14 -19.39 -10.78
N PRO A 249 12.58 -18.82 -9.71
CA PRO A 249 13.06 -17.56 -9.16
C PRO A 249 14.41 -17.74 -8.47
N ASP A 250 15.31 -16.79 -8.68
CA ASP A 250 16.50 -16.61 -7.85
C ASP A 250 16.21 -15.58 -6.76
N CYS A 251 16.24 -16.03 -5.50
CA CYS A 251 16.03 -15.19 -4.32
C CYS A 251 17.28 -15.10 -3.44
N SER A 252 18.47 -15.40 -3.99
CA SER A 252 19.71 -15.42 -3.23
C SER A 252 20.12 -14.03 -2.69
N ASP A 253 19.66 -12.97 -3.33
CA ASP A 253 19.86 -11.57 -2.93
C ASP A 253 19.16 -11.16 -1.62
N LEU A 254 18.18 -11.93 -1.14
CA LEU A 254 17.61 -11.75 0.21
C LEU A 254 18.59 -12.15 1.32
N THR A 255 19.59 -12.99 1.01
CA THR A 255 20.56 -13.52 2.00
C THR A 255 21.47 -12.42 2.59
N PRO A 256 22.04 -11.50 1.80
CA PRO A 256 22.79 -10.35 2.31
C PRO A 256 22.09 -9.57 3.42
N VAL A 257 20.76 -9.37 3.33
CA VAL A 257 20.00 -8.68 4.40
C VAL A 257 19.97 -9.51 5.69
N VAL A 258 19.78 -10.83 5.60
CA VAL A 258 19.85 -11.74 6.77
C VAL A 258 21.25 -11.69 7.41
N THR A 259 22.30 -11.71 6.59
CA THR A 259 23.69 -11.62 7.06
C THR A 259 23.97 -10.27 7.73
N ALA A 260 23.52 -9.17 7.13
CA ALA A 260 23.67 -7.82 7.69
C ALA A 260 22.90 -7.66 9.01
N LEU A 261 21.71 -8.24 9.11
CA LEU A 261 20.89 -8.19 10.33
C LEU A 261 21.53 -8.92 11.53
N ALA A 262 22.32 -9.95 11.25
CA ALA A 262 23.07 -10.72 12.26
C ALA A 262 24.38 -10.03 12.71
N ALA A 263 24.68 -8.84 12.20
CA ALA A 263 25.87 -8.10 12.58
C ALA A 263 25.91 -7.73 14.08
N PRO A 264 27.11 -7.57 14.66
CA PRO A 264 27.27 -6.93 15.96
C PRO A 264 26.64 -5.54 15.99
N ASP A 265 26.16 -5.10 17.15
CA ASP A 265 25.43 -3.82 17.33
C ASP A 265 26.16 -2.63 16.71
N ALA A 266 27.48 -2.53 16.93
CA ALA A 266 28.31 -1.43 16.44
C ALA A 266 28.46 -1.39 14.90
N GLU A 267 28.13 -2.48 14.20
CA GLU A 267 28.24 -2.59 12.75
C GLU A 267 26.86 -2.68 12.06
N LEU A 268 25.78 -2.80 12.85
CA LEU A 268 24.44 -3.14 12.35
C LEU A 268 23.93 -2.12 11.32
N ALA A 269 23.96 -0.83 11.66
CA ALA A 269 23.48 0.23 10.78
C ALA A 269 24.28 0.29 9.47
N THR A 270 25.61 0.19 9.55
CA THR A 270 26.51 0.22 8.39
C THR A 270 26.27 -0.97 7.46
N ARG A 271 26.16 -2.19 8.02
CA ARG A 271 25.97 -3.40 7.21
C ARG A 271 24.58 -3.47 6.59
N LEU A 272 23.52 -3.08 7.32
CA LEU A 272 22.18 -3.01 6.76
C LEU A 272 22.06 -1.90 5.72
N GLY A 273 22.64 -0.73 5.99
CA GLY A 273 22.67 0.39 5.04
C GLY A 273 23.38 0.08 3.72
N ALA A 274 24.19 -0.98 3.66
CA ALA A 274 24.83 -1.42 2.42
C ALA A 274 23.91 -2.27 1.52
N VAL A 275 22.80 -2.80 2.04
CA VAL A 275 21.91 -3.75 1.32
C VAL A 275 20.43 -3.40 1.40
N LEU A 276 20.07 -2.41 2.22
CA LEU A 276 18.73 -1.91 2.45
C LEU A 276 18.82 -0.39 2.51
N ASP A 277 17.88 0.31 1.87
CA ASP A 277 17.70 1.74 2.09
C ASP A 277 17.16 1.98 3.50
N LEU A 278 18.09 2.04 4.45
CA LEU A 278 17.80 2.06 5.87
C LEU A 278 17.04 3.33 6.31
N PRO A 279 17.37 4.55 5.82
CA PRO A 279 16.56 5.73 6.08
C PRO A 279 15.11 5.58 5.62
N ARG A 280 14.86 5.11 4.38
CA ARG A 280 13.49 4.89 3.90
C ARG A 280 12.79 3.77 4.66
N PHE A 281 13.50 2.73 5.09
CA PHE A 281 12.92 1.69 5.93
C PHE A 281 12.43 2.22 7.28
N PHE A 282 13.20 3.07 7.97
CA PHE A 282 12.74 3.69 9.22
C PHE A 282 11.50 4.56 9.01
N ARG A 283 11.44 5.31 7.91
CA ARG A 283 10.28 6.14 7.57
C ARG A 283 9.07 5.29 7.18
N PHE A 284 9.25 4.20 6.45
CA PHE A 284 8.22 3.20 6.17
C PHE A 284 7.64 2.61 7.46
N TRP A 285 8.51 2.22 8.38
CA TRP A 285 8.10 1.69 9.67
C TRP A 285 7.35 2.73 10.53
N ALA A 286 7.83 3.98 10.56
CA ALA A 286 7.12 5.08 11.21
C ALA A 286 5.71 5.29 10.60
N MET A 287 5.58 5.24 9.29
CA MET A 287 4.28 5.33 8.60
C MET A 287 3.35 4.17 8.96
N GLU A 288 3.85 2.92 9.04
CA GLU A 288 3.04 1.79 9.50
C GLU A 288 2.52 2.01 10.92
N VAL A 289 3.31 2.61 11.81
CA VAL A 289 2.90 2.94 13.18
C VAL A 289 1.87 4.06 13.22
N VAL A 290 2.13 5.19 12.56
CA VAL A 290 1.26 6.36 12.60
C VAL A 290 -0.09 6.10 11.93
N THR A 291 -0.13 5.24 10.91
CA THR A 291 -1.36 4.85 10.22
C THR A 291 -2.07 3.64 10.85
N ASP A 292 -1.54 3.10 11.96
CA ASP A 292 -2.06 1.89 12.61
C ASP A 292 -2.20 0.72 11.62
N HIS A 293 -1.16 0.46 10.83
CA HIS A 293 -1.14 -0.66 9.89
C HIS A 293 -0.97 -1.99 10.63
N TRP A 294 -2.08 -2.47 11.17
CA TRP A 294 -2.08 -3.60 12.11
C TRP A 294 -1.57 -4.91 11.50
N ASP A 295 -1.72 -5.07 10.17
CA ASP A 295 -1.31 -6.26 9.42
C ASP A 295 -0.09 -6.00 8.52
N GLY A 296 0.64 -4.90 8.77
CA GLY A 296 1.84 -4.51 8.03
C GLY A 296 3.09 -5.32 8.40
N TYR A 297 4.23 -4.97 7.82
CA TYR A 297 5.51 -5.66 8.06
C TYR A 297 5.90 -5.60 9.53
N ALA A 298 5.97 -4.39 10.08
CA ALA A 298 6.42 -4.19 11.45
C ALA A 298 5.51 -4.99 12.40
N ASN A 299 4.20 -4.84 12.28
CA ASN A 299 3.27 -5.38 13.27
C ASN A 299 2.92 -6.87 13.09
N ASN A 300 2.85 -7.38 11.86
CA ASN A 300 2.45 -8.77 11.59
C ASN A 300 3.21 -9.46 10.43
N ARG A 301 4.26 -8.84 9.86
CA ARG A 301 5.07 -9.41 8.76
C ARG A 301 4.25 -9.74 7.52
N ASN A 302 3.25 -8.93 7.21
CA ASN A 302 2.39 -9.11 6.04
C ASN A 302 2.16 -7.78 5.30
N ASN A 303 1.57 -7.82 4.11
CA ASN A 303 1.11 -6.64 3.37
C ASN A 303 2.22 -5.64 2.99
N PHE A 304 3.32 -6.16 2.45
CA PHE A 304 4.38 -5.34 1.88
C PHE A 304 5.00 -6.01 0.67
N PHE A 305 5.70 -5.21 -0.11
CA PHE A 305 6.63 -5.68 -1.14
C PHE A 305 8.05 -5.26 -0.78
N ILE A 306 9.02 -6.02 -1.29
CA ILE A 306 10.42 -5.65 -1.33
C ILE A 306 10.84 -5.55 -2.79
N TYR A 307 11.37 -4.40 -3.17
CA TYR A 307 12.02 -4.20 -4.46
C TYR A 307 13.54 -4.16 -4.25
N HIS A 308 14.29 -4.91 -5.04
CA HIS A 308 15.75 -4.81 -5.10
C HIS A 308 16.13 -3.96 -6.30
N ASP A 309 16.56 -2.72 -6.05
CA ASP A 309 16.93 -1.74 -7.07
C ASP A 309 18.31 -2.07 -7.66
N PRO A 310 18.42 -2.40 -8.96
CA PRO A 310 19.69 -2.70 -9.62
C PRO A 310 20.66 -1.51 -9.65
N THR A 311 20.15 -0.29 -9.52
CA THR A 311 20.95 0.93 -9.58
C THR A 311 21.76 1.15 -8.30
N SER A 312 21.11 0.98 -7.15
CA SER A 312 21.71 1.17 -5.83
C SER A 312 22.22 -0.12 -5.18
N ASP A 313 21.82 -1.29 -5.69
CA ASP A 313 22.03 -2.62 -5.06
C ASP A 313 21.43 -2.69 -3.64
N GLN A 314 20.35 -1.93 -3.42
CA GLN A 314 19.64 -1.87 -2.14
C GLN A 314 18.21 -2.38 -2.26
N MET A 315 17.72 -2.93 -1.16
CA MET A 315 16.31 -3.26 -1.00
C MET A 315 15.50 -2.06 -0.53
N HIS A 316 14.27 -1.99 -1.02
CA HIS A 316 13.28 -0.96 -0.67
C HIS A 316 11.98 -1.65 -0.26
N PHE A 317 11.38 -1.18 0.84
CA PHE A 317 10.05 -1.62 1.27
C PHE A 317 8.96 -0.77 0.64
N LEU A 318 7.91 -1.41 0.13
CA LEU A 318 6.75 -0.78 -0.47
C LEU A 318 5.49 -1.23 0.27
N PRO A 319 4.60 -0.32 0.69
CA PRO A 319 3.36 -0.69 1.34
C PRO A 319 2.43 -1.40 0.35
N TRP A 320 1.68 -2.39 0.84
CA TRP A 320 0.63 -3.05 0.07
C TRP A 320 -0.54 -3.42 1.00
N GLY A 321 -1.70 -3.81 0.47
CA GLY A 321 -2.79 -4.33 1.31
C GLY A 321 -3.21 -3.43 2.49
N ILE A 322 -3.16 -2.10 2.30
CA ILE A 322 -3.40 -1.12 3.37
C ILE A 322 -4.89 -0.71 3.51
N ASP A 323 -5.82 -1.64 3.31
CA ASP A 323 -7.27 -1.36 3.39
C ASP A 323 -7.81 -1.17 4.82
N ALA A 324 -7.06 -1.57 5.83
CA ALA A 324 -7.51 -1.56 7.23
C ALA A 324 -6.68 -0.63 8.14
N LEU A 325 -6.18 0.48 7.60
CA LEU A 325 -5.52 1.53 8.38
C LEU A 325 -6.52 2.26 9.29
N PHE A 326 -5.98 2.96 10.30
CA PHE A 326 -6.73 3.83 11.22
C PHE A 326 -7.85 3.09 11.99
N SER A 327 -7.73 1.78 12.16
CA SER A 327 -8.83 0.94 12.65
C SER A 327 -8.79 0.67 14.16
N GLY A 328 -7.70 1.02 14.84
CA GLY A 328 -7.44 0.71 16.24
C GLY A 328 -7.23 -0.79 16.48
N ARG A 329 -6.97 -1.59 15.43
CA ARG A 329 -6.83 -3.04 15.52
C ARG A 329 -5.44 -3.38 16.04
N GLN A 330 -5.39 -4.19 17.09
CA GLN A 330 -4.12 -4.56 17.72
C GLN A 330 -3.77 -6.02 17.44
N ARG A 331 -2.53 -6.26 17.02
CA ARG A 331 -1.96 -7.62 16.85
C ARG A 331 -0.68 -7.88 17.63
N SER A 332 -0.09 -6.85 18.21
CA SER A 332 1.18 -6.97 18.91
C SER A 332 1.03 -6.76 20.41
N THR A 333 1.81 -7.52 21.17
CA THR A 333 2.05 -7.30 22.60
C THR A 333 3.18 -6.29 22.85
N ARG A 334 3.79 -5.76 21.79
CA ARG A 334 4.80 -4.69 21.85
C ARG A 334 4.12 -3.32 21.99
N PRO A 335 4.86 -2.27 22.40
CA PRO A 335 4.31 -0.93 22.45
C PRO A 335 3.73 -0.52 21.09
N LEU A 336 2.56 0.13 21.12
CA LEU A 336 1.84 0.55 19.91
C LEU A 336 2.66 1.51 19.05
N SER A 337 3.50 2.34 19.69
CA SER A 337 4.39 3.27 19.01
C SER A 337 5.65 2.62 18.42
N VAL A 338 5.67 1.28 18.25
CA VAL A 338 6.86 0.53 17.84
C VAL A 338 6.53 -0.63 16.91
N PHE A 339 5.49 -1.44 17.15
CA PHE A 339 5.17 -2.59 16.27
C PHE A 339 6.37 -3.50 15.95
N ALA A 340 7.27 -3.81 16.89
CA ALA A 340 8.49 -4.59 16.61
C ALA A 340 8.25 -6.12 16.50
N CYS A 341 7.50 -6.59 15.50
CA CYS A 341 7.29 -8.02 15.22
C CYS A 341 8.11 -8.57 14.04
N GLY A 342 8.32 -7.78 12.98
CA GLY A 342 9.25 -8.13 11.90
C GLY A 342 10.70 -8.12 12.34
N ALA A 343 11.53 -9.01 11.80
CA ALA A 343 12.92 -9.21 12.25
C ALA A 343 13.77 -7.93 12.18
N LEU A 344 13.62 -7.14 11.11
CA LEU A 344 14.31 -5.85 10.97
C LEU A 344 13.88 -4.87 12.06
N ALA A 345 12.57 -4.63 12.20
CA ALA A 345 12.02 -3.71 13.20
C ALA A 345 12.42 -4.15 14.63
N TRP A 346 12.35 -5.45 14.91
CA TRP A 346 12.76 -6.02 16.20
C TRP A 346 14.24 -5.77 16.50
N ARG A 347 15.13 -6.12 15.57
CA ARG A 347 16.58 -6.01 15.78
C ARG A 347 17.05 -4.56 15.82
N LEU A 348 16.52 -3.71 14.94
CA LEU A 348 16.86 -2.29 14.89
C LEU A 348 16.35 -1.53 16.12
N TYR A 349 15.22 -1.92 16.70
CA TYR A 349 14.77 -1.30 17.94
C TYR A 349 15.61 -1.72 19.15
N ASP A 350 16.23 -2.91 19.14
CA ASP A 350 16.97 -3.42 20.29
C ASP A 350 18.29 -2.65 20.52
N VAL A 351 18.92 -2.17 19.44
CA VAL A 351 20.17 -1.42 19.49
C VAL A 351 19.92 0.08 19.71
N PRO A 352 20.58 0.76 20.68
CA PRO A 352 20.34 2.16 21.00
C PRO A 352 20.46 3.13 19.82
N ASP A 353 21.48 2.98 18.99
CA ASP A 353 21.74 3.91 17.88
C ASP A 353 20.67 3.83 16.80
N THR A 354 20.30 2.63 16.37
CA THR A 354 19.23 2.42 15.37
C THR A 354 17.84 2.69 15.95
N ARG A 355 17.64 2.50 17.26
CA ARG A 355 16.42 2.98 17.94
C ARG A 355 16.31 4.50 17.87
N ALA A 356 17.40 5.23 18.07
CA ALA A 356 17.40 6.69 17.93
C ALA A 356 17.05 7.12 16.49
N MET A 357 17.53 6.40 15.48
CA MET A 357 17.16 6.62 14.07
C MET A 357 15.66 6.40 13.83
N TYR A 358 15.08 5.32 14.36
CA TYR A 358 13.63 5.10 14.29
C TYR A 358 12.84 6.22 14.96
N LEU A 359 13.22 6.63 16.18
CA LEU A 359 12.54 7.71 16.90
C LEU A 359 12.65 9.04 16.15
N ALA A 360 13.76 9.29 15.45
CA ALA A 360 13.91 10.46 14.58
C ALA A 360 12.95 10.39 13.38
N ALA A 361 12.86 9.25 12.70
CA ALA A 361 11.92 9.05 11.59
C ALA A 361 10.44 9.15 12.04
N LEU A 362 10.11 8.64 13.23
CA LEU A 362 8.76 8.77 13.78
C LEU A 362 8.40 10.23 14.06
N ARG A 363 9.32 11.01 14.63
CA ARG A 363 9.11 12.45 14.83
C ARG A 363 8.99 13.19 13.50
N ASP A 364 9.86 12.91 12.53
CA ASP A 364 9.80 13.51 11.20
C ASP A 364 8.44 13.27 10.52
N VAL A 365 7.91 12.04 10.58
CA VAL A 365 6.57 11.75 10.05
C VAL A 365 5.49 12.54 10.78
N LEU A 366 5.55 12.62 12.12
CA LEU A 366 4.57 13.35 12.91
C LEU A 366 4.63 14.88 12.65
N ASP A 367 5.81 15.43 12.48
CA ASP A 367 6.03 16.87 12.32
C ASP A 367 5.77 17.33 10.87
N ASN A 368 6.11 16.50 9.88
CA ASN A 368 6.18 16.93 8.46
C ASN A 368 5.19 16.21 7.53
N VAL A 369 4.57 15.11 7.95
CA VAL A 369 3.60 14.36 7.12
C VAL A 369 2.21 14.36 7.77
N TRP A 370 2.14 14.25 9.09
CA TRP A 370 0.88 14.14 9.83
C TRP A 370 0.26 15.50 10.15
N ASP A 371 -0.43 16.08 9.16
CA ASP A 371 -1.23 17.30 9.34
C ASP A 371 -2.72 16.96 9.54
N ALA A 372 -3.18 16.96 10.79
CA ALA A 372 -4.55 16.57 11.11
C ALA A 372 -5.63 17.46 10.45
N PRO A 373 -5.53 18.80 10.44
CA PRO A 373 -6.44 19.66 9.67
C PRO A 373 -6.52 19.30 8.18
N VAL A 374 -5.38 19.09 7.51
CA VAL A 374 -5.34 18.72 6.09
C VAL A 374 -5.98 17.35 5.86
N LEU A 375 -5.68 16.37 6.71
CA LEU A 375 -6.27 15.03 6.62
C LEU A 375 -7.79 15.05 6.82
N LEU A 376 -8.28 15.85 7.76
CA LEU A 376 -9.72 16.01 7.97
C LEU A 376 -10.40 16.69 6.78
N ALA A 377 -9.76 17.69 6.17
CA ALA A 377 -10.27 18.32 4.96
C ALA A 377 -10.31 17.35 3.77
N GLU A 378 -9.28 16.50 3.62
CA GLU A 378 -9.26 15.48 2.58
C GLU A 378 -10.35 14.42 2.78
N LEU A 379 -10.59 14.02 4.03
CA LEU A 379 -11.71 13.11 4.37
C LEU A 379 -13.07 13.72 4.02
N ASP A 380 -13.28 15.01 4.28
CA ASP A 380 -14.51 15.71 3.91
C ASP A 380 -14.69 15.79 2.39
N ARG A 381 -13.60 16.02 1.65
CA ARG A 381 -13.59 16.00 0.18
C ARG A 381 -13.93 14.61 -0.38
N LEU A 382 -13.30 13.57 0.15
CA LEU A 382 -13.55 12.17 -0.26
C LEU A 382 -14.99 11.73 0.08
N GLU A 383 -15.50 12.13 1.24
CA GLU A 383 -16.89 11.87 1.61
C GLU A 383 -17.87 12.58 0.65
N ALA A 384 -17.60 13.83 0.27
CA ALA A 384 -18.41 14.54 -0.72
C ALA A 384 -18.36 13.87 -2.11
N LEU A 385 -17.19 13.38 -2.53
CA LEU A 385 -16.99 12.69 -3.79
C LEU A 385 -17.77 11.36 -3.85
N LEU A 386 -17.71 10.56 -2.78
CA LEU A 386 -18.21 9.18 -2.80
C LEU A 386 -19.66 9.04 -2.34
N ARG A 387 -20.16 9.93 -1.47
CA ARG A 387 -21.51 9.82 -0.91
C ARG A 387 -22.61 9.63 -1.98
N PRO A 388 -22.63 10.38 -3.10
CA PRO A 388 -23.69 10.23 -4.11
C PRO A 388 -23.79 8.81 -4.70
N LEU A 389 -22.69 8.05 -4.70
CA LEU A 389 -22.61 6.70 -5.27
C LEU A 389 -22.69 5.62 -4.19
N ALA A 390 -22.02 5.82 -3.04
CA ALA A 390 -21.90 4.81 -2.00
C ALA A 390 -23.08 4.78 -1.01
N ASP A 391 -23.85 5.88 -0.91
CA ASP A 391 -25.04 6.00 -0.05
C ASP A 391 -26.07 6.97 -0.68
N PRO A 392 -26.61 6.65 -1.87
CA PRO A 392 -27.52 7.53 -2.59
C PRO A 392 -28.83 7.83 -1.82
N ALA A 393 -29.22 6.92 -0.91
CA ALA A 393 -30.39 7.06 -0.07
C ALA A 393 -30.14 7.80 1.26
N GLY A 394 -28.89 8.20 1.55
CA GLY A 394 -28.54 8.95 2.75
C GLY A 394 -28.74 8.18 4.06
N THR A 395 -28.63 6.86 4.01
CA THR A 395 -28.83 5.95 5.14
C THR A 395 -27.71 6.02 6.18
N GLY A 396 -26.53 6.47 5.78
CA GLY A 396 -25.30 6.40 6.56
C GLY A 396 -24.64 5.01 6.55
N GLU A 397 -25.17 4.07 5.76
CA GLU A 397 -24.54 2.79 5.46
C GLU A 397 -23.87 2.86 4.09
N PHE A 398 -22.56 2.67 4.05
CA PHE A 398 -21.81 2.58 2.81
C PHE A 398 -21.81 1.12 2.36
N SER A 399 -22.19 0.87 1.10
CA SER A 399 -22.35 -0.44 0.48
C SER A 399 -20.99 -1.13 0.21
N ALA A 400 -20.25 -1.44 1.28
CA ALA A 400 -19.06 -2.27 1.19
C ALA A 400 -19.33 -3.77 1.44
N ARG A 401 -20.50 -4.09 2.01
CA ARG A 401 -20.82 -5.39 2.64
C ARG A 401 -21.87 -6.17 1.88
#